data_AF-A0A7R9H032-F1
#
_entry.id   AF-A0A7R9H032-F1
#
_cell.length_a   1.000
_cell.length_b   1.000
_cell.length_c   1.000
_cell.angle_alpha   90.00
_cell.angle_beta   90.00
_cell.angle_gamma   90.00
#
_symmetry.space_group_name_H-M   'P 1'
#
loop_
_entity.id
_entity.type
_entity.pdbx_description
1 polymer ?
#
loop_
_entity_poly.entity_id
_entity_poly.type
_entity_poly.pdbx_seq_one_letter_code
_entity_poly.pdbx_strand_id
1 'polypeptide(L)'
;MHFIPPVNVYCDYGKTGLSKLKMVGEQELPVKQALDANRSILSPSPPTPFLIEGTFRLSSPPVLLGYEREQLRKMSDPPNLPPRDATFITLFLTVLPTLNPPQPFEDRLESSEPSYLEKHITTWEQDVTRLVPHRKMKTLVCDISGKTVCVTRFFRSLNPPVLVDDQPTTPEMAARYVSMIPQIPGTTLFPGLFDVWLTSDQVLRLLSGDSEDLAVLLYCYLLHLGEKAWVMLGHGVPYGPSAYVLTRHENSQRLATYQLWDPATGHNFDVRDNFCPLQKVYCLMNDENLANALVVLSSTAEDGEIEVIESRSGELGVVFPKWFSTLTPRKCGLTSFNSTFPIPKSINIWANVQSEEEARHTRFDVVRRSDWLPVFGRNVGAPTGSIQPAVLEYTHTSSSSCQIWANVQSEEEARHTRFDVVRRSDWLPVFGRNVGAPTGSIQPAVLEYTHTSSSSCQVLQDNLEKHLRDSLMKWRKASRTVWNRYCIAILRKLLPALEYSSWKMDEHLNIDHIQEMQHLLGSHKMFGFPLNMSYTNMEAVTEAMRATGVHYNENPGVEFALAVYIHPFPNNVLSVWVYVASLIKRR
;
A
#
# COMPACT_ATOMS: atom_id res chain seq x y z
N MET A 1 19.58 30.58 -0.97
CA MET A 1 18.76 29.40 -1.32
C MET A 1 17.42 29.56 -0.64
N HIS A 2 16.37 29.90 -1.39
CA HIS A 2 15.01 29.90 -0.86
C HIS A 2 14.47 28.47 -0.97
N PHE A 3 14.25 27.86 0.19
CA PHE A 3 13.69 26.51 0.30
C PHE A 3 12.23 26.56 -0.13
N ILE A 4 11.84 25.66 -1.02
CA ILE A 4 10.44 25.27 -1.22
C ILE A 4 10.22 24.14 -0.20
N PRO A 5 9.55 24.36 0.93
CA PRO A 5 9.12 23.24 1.77
C PRO A 5 8.14 22.38 0.95
N PRO A 6 8.04 21.06 1.20
CA PRO A 6 6.84 20.33 0.81
C PRO A 6 5.63 21.10 1.37
N VAL A 7 4.55 21.18 0.60
CA VAL A 7 3.31 21.86 0.99
C VAL A 7 2.78 21.20 2.26
N ASN A 8 3.27 21.66 3.40
CA ASN A 8 2.63 21.47 4.68
C ASN A 8 1.43 22.39 4.63
N VAL A 9 0.25 21.79 4.48
CA VAL A 9 -1.01 22.44 4.80
C VAL A 9 -0.89 22.89 6.26
N TYR A 10 -0.51 24.15 6.46
CA TYR A 10 -0.71 24.81 7.75
C TYR A 10 -2.22 24.95 7.91
N CYS A 11 -2.84 23.99 8.59
CA CYS A 11 -4.15 24.22 9.18
C CYS A 11 -3.96 25.24 10.30
N ASP A 12 -4.32 26.48 9.99
CA ASP A 12 -4.52 27.52 10.97
C ASP A 12 -5.64 27.05 11.91
N TYR A 13 -5.27 26.55 13.10
CA TYR A 13 -6.19 26.20 14.18
C TYR A 13 -6.76 27.50 14.78
N GLY A 14 -7.58 28.19 14.00
CA GLY A 14 -7.93 29.56 14.32
C GLY A 14 -8.87 30.19 13.32
N LYS A 15 -10.09 29.65 13.21
CA LYS A 15 -11.22 30.20 12.46
C LYS A 15 -11.11 29.98 10.94
N THR A 16 -11.79 28.96 10.44
CA THR A 16 -12.56 29.04 9.18
C THR A 16 -13.44 27.80 8.99
N GLY A 17 -14.76 28.00 8.95
CA GLY A 17 -15.58 27.42 7.89
C GLY A 17 -16.05 25.96 7.93
N LEU A 18 -16.02 25.22 9.04
CA LEU A 18 -16.69 23.90 9.15
C LEU A 18 -18.23 24.00 9.32
N SER A 19 -18.85 24.99 8.70
CA SER A 19 -20.30 25.19 8.72
C SER A 19 -20.84 25.27 7.29
N LYS A 20 -20.86 24.11 6.60
CA LYS A 20 -21.84 23.71 5.56
C LYS A 20 -21.30 22.53 4.71
N LEU A 21 -21.15 21.37 5.32
CA LEU A 21 -21.40 20.11 4.62
C LEU A 21 -22.66 19.53 5.26
N LYS A 22 -23.83 19.93 4.71
CA LYS A 22 -25.09 19.24 5.01
C LYS A 22 -25.12 17.99 4.14
N MET A 23 -24.77 16.85 4.74
CA MET A 23 -25.20 15.56 4.23
C MET A 23 -26.74 15.58 4.23
N VAL A 24 -27.33 15.46 3.04
CA VAL A 24 -28.79 15.33 2.91
C VAL A 24 -29.13 13.88 3.25
N GLY A 25 -29.79 13.68 4.40
CA GLY A 25 -30.20 12.37 4.91
C GLY A 25 -29.66 12.13 6.32
N GLU A 26 -30.44 12.52 7.32
CA GLU A 26 -30.11 12.40 8.74
C GLU A 26 -30.19 10.94 9.22
N GLN A 27 -29.07 10.42 9.72
CA GLN A 27 -28.99 9.77 11.03
C GLN A 27 -27.74 10.32 11.72
N GLU A 28 -27.89 10.90 12.90
CA GLU A 28 -26.75 11.29 13.74
C GLU A 28 -25.93 10.03 14.06
N LEU A 29 -24.66 9.99 13.65
CA LEU A 29 -23.77 8.89 14.00
C LEU A 29 -23.65 8.79 15.54
N PRO A 30 -23.73 7.57 16.12
CA PRO A 30 -23.50 7.31 17.55
C PRO A 30 -22.16 7.85 18.09
N VAL A 31 -21.20 8.10 17.19
CA VAL A 31 -19.86 8.60 17.45
C VAL A 31 -19.85 9.97 18.16
N LYS A 32 -20.81 10.85 17.86
CA LYS A 32 -20.88 12.19 18.49
C LYS A 32 -21.21 12.12 19.98
N GLN A 33 -22.08 11.18 20.39
CA GLN A 33 -22.45 10.98 21.80
C GLN A 33 -21.31 10.34 22.60
N ALA A 34 -20.46 9.52 21.96
CA ALA A 34 -19.27 8.94 22.59
C ALA A 34 -18.17 9.98 22.85
N LEU A 35 -18.01 10.96 21.93
CA LEU A 35 -17.00 12.02 22.03
C LEU A 35 -17.25 13.02 23.18
N ASP A 36 -18.52 13.29 23.52
CA ASP A 36 -18.86 14.24 24.60
C ASP A 36 -18.78 13.61 26.00
N ALA A 37 -18.82 12.28 26.13
CA ALA A 37 -18.85 11.58 27.41
C ALA A 37 -17.49 11.47 28.14
N ASN A 38 -16.36 11.63 27.44
CA ASN A 38 -15.03 11.25 27.97
C ASN A 38 -14.00 12.38 28.10
N ARG A 39 -14.43 13.65 28.23
CA ARG A 39 -13.52 14.78 28.54
C ARG A 39 -12.84 14.72 29.91
N SER A 40 -13.15 13.73 30.72
CA SER A 40 -12.62 13.55 32.07
C SER A 40 -12.15 12.12 32.24
N ILE A 41 -10.87 11.85 31.92
CA ILE A 41 -9.94 10.87 32.51
C ILE A 41 -8.79 10.74 31.51
N LEU A 42 -7.67 11.42 31.77
CA LEU A 42 -6.39 11.18 31.08
C LEU A 42 -5.30 11.16 32.14
N SER A 43 -4.61 10.02 32.25
CA SER A 43 -3.34 9.92 32.98
C SER A 43 -2.18 10.10 31.98
N PRO A 44 -1.10 10.81 32.33
CA PRO A 44 -0.03 11.10 31.39
C PRO A 44 0.91 9.90 31.24
N SER A 45 1.04 9.37 30.02
CA SER A 45 2.17 8.53 29.61
C SER A 45 3.46 9.36 29.57
N PRO A 46 4.64 8.75 29.78
CA PRO A 46 5.91 9.48 29.75
C PRO A 46 6.14 10.16 28.39
N PRO A 47 6.69 11.39 28.37
CA PRO A 47 6.92 12.12 27.13
C PRO A 47 8.00 11.44 26.29
N THR A 48 7.65 11.03 25.08
CA THR A 48 8.65 10.71 24.05
C THR A 48 9.00 12.01 23.33
N PRO A 49 10.29 12.34 23.12
CA PRO A 49 10.65 13.54 22.40
C PRO A 49 10.14 13.48 20.97
N PHE A 50 9.43 14.53 20.55
CA PHE A 50 9.08 14.72 19.15
C PHE A 50 10.37 15.06 18.41
N LEU A 51 10.97 14.05 17.78
CA LEU A 51 12.22 14.09 17.04
C LEU A 51 11.91 13.81 15.57
N ILE A 52 12.27 14.75 14.70
CA ILE A 52 12.36 14.52 13.26
C ILE A 52 13.84 14.49 12.93
N GLU A 53 14.35 13.30 12.64
CA GLU A 53 15.71 13.07 12.20
C GLU A 53 15.69 12.27 10.91
N GLY A 54 16.42 12.71 9.90
CA GLY A 54 16.55 11.95 8.67
C GLY A 54 17.13 12.73 7.51
N THR A 55 17.39 11.99 6.43
CA THR A 55 17.75 12.54 5.12
C THR A 55 16.53 12.49 4.23
N PHE A 56 16.02 13.66 3.85
CA PHE A 56 14.80 13.88 3.10
C PHE A 56 15.18 14.13 1.64
N ARG A 57 14.61 13.36 0.71
CA ARG A 57 14.69 13.66 -0.71
C ARG A 57 13.87 14.91 -1.00
N LEU A 58 14.45 15.90 -1.66
CA LEU A 58 13.75 17.06 -2.15
C LEU A 58 13.19 16.77 -3.54
N SER A 59 11.91 17.08 -3.75
CA SER A 59 11.32 17.07 -5.09
C SER A 59 12.08 18.07 -5.96
N SER A 60 12.78 17.52 -6.96
CA SER A 60 13.56 18.31 -7.91
C SER A 60 12.79 18.32 -9.23
N PRO A 61 12.55 19.50 -9.83
CA PRO A 61 11.89 19.58 -11.12
C PRO A 61 12.62 18.74 -12.19
N PRO A 62 11.90 18.16 -13.16
CA PRO A 62 12.51 17.38 -14.24
C PRO A 62 13.42 18.24 -15.12
N VAL A 63 13.16 19.55 -15.17
CA VAL A 63 13.94 20.53 -15.93
C VAL A 63 14.26 21.73 -15.06
N LEU A 64 15.51 22.17 -15.11
CA LEU A 64 15.99 23.37 -14.43
C LEU A 64 16.55 24.36 -15.45
N LEU A 65 15.83 25.46 -15.71
CA LEU A 65 16.33 26.52 -16.60
C LEU A 65 17.21 27.49 -15.81
N GLY A 66 18.47 27.64 -16.22
CA GLY A 66 19.40 28.60 -15.62
C GLY A 66 19.86 28.27 -14.20
N TYR A 67 19.52 27.08 -13.69
CA TYR A 67 20.10 26.52 -12.47
C TYR A 67 21.02 25.38 -12.86
N GLU A 68 22.22 25.36 -12.29
CA GLU A 68 23.15 24.26 -12.45
C GLU A 68 23.07 23.37 -11.20
N ARG A 69 23.02 22.06 -11.40
CA ARG A 69 23.26 21.12 -10.32
C ARG A 69 24.77 21.10 -10.08
N GLU A 70 25.18 21.55 -8.91
CA GLU A 70 26.57 21.42 -8.49
C GLU A 70 26.89 19.92 -8.40
N GLN A 71 27.73 19.42 -9.31
CA GLN A 71 28.19 18.04 -9.28
C GLN A 71 29.15 17.88 -8.10
N LEU A 72 28.61 17.59 -6.92
CA LEU A 72 29.38 17.19 -5.75
C LEU A 72 29.98 15.80 -5.96
N ARG A 73 30.95 15.67 -6.89
CA ARG A 73 31.89 14.56 -6.87
C ARG A 73 32.86 14.81 -5.72
N LYS A 74 32.68 14.12 -4.60
CA LYS A 74 33.77 14.07 -3.60
C LYS A 74 34.90 13.26 -4.22
N MET A 75 36.16 13.70 -4.05
CA MET A 75 37.36 12.98 -4.52
C MET A 75 37.46 11.53 -3.99
N SER A 76 36.62 11.13 -3.04
CA SER A 76 36.54 9.80 -2.43
C SER A 76 35.48 8.87 -3.03
N ASP A 77 34.61 9.33 -3.92
CA ASP A 77 33.53 8.49 -4.45
C ASP A 77 34.07 7.51 -5.52
N PRO A 78 33.78 6.19 -5.41
CA PRO A 78 34.24 5.21 -6.39
C PRO A 78 33.69 5.51 -7.80
N PRO A 79 34.47 5.22 -8.86
CA PRO A 79 34.21 5.69 -10.22
C PRO A 79 32.93 5.15 -10.89
N ASN A 80 32.22 4.22 -10.23
CA ASN A 80 31.02 3.54 -10.76
C ASN A 80 29.71 3.89 -10.03
N LEU A 81 29.69 4.88 -9.14
CA LEU A 81 28.41 5.35 -8.57
C LEU A 81 27.67 6.20 -9.62
N PRO A 82 26.39 5.88 -9.93
CA PRO A 82 25.59 6.73 -10.80
C PRO A 82 25.53 8.16 -10.23
N PRO A 83 25.50 9.20 -11.08
CA PRO A 83 25.38 10.57 -10.64
C PRO A 83 24.18 10.72 -9.69
N ARG A 84 24.33 11.49 -8.61
CA ARG A 84 23.22 11.81 -7.71
C ARG A 84 22.22 12.71 -8.45
N ASP A 85 21.20 12.11 -9.08
CA ASP A 85 20.15 12.85 -9.78
C ASP A 85 19.04 13.39 -8.86
N ALA A 86 19.22 13.27 -7.55
CA ALA A 86 18.31 13.79 -6.54
C ALA A 86 19.02 14.67 -5.51
N THR A 87 18.35 15.74 -5.09
CA THR A 87 18.80 16.63 -4.01
C THR A 87 18.27 16.12 -2.68
N PHE A 88 19.10 16.10 -1.65
CA PHE A 88 18.71 15.65 -0.31
C PHE A 88 19.01 16.73 0.73
N ILE A 89 18.15 16.83 1.75
CA ILE A 89 18.39 17.64 2.94
C ILE A 89 18.43 16.72 4.16
N THR A 90 19.45 16.86 5.00
CA THR A 90 19.48 16.15 6.29
C THR A 90 19.03 17.10 7.38
N LEU A 91 18.00 16.73 8.11
CA LEU A 91 17.40 17.54 9.16
C LEU A 91 17.45 16.80 10.50
N PHE A 92 17.70 17.57 11.55
CA PHE A 92 17.54 17.16 12.94
C PHE A 92 16.73 18.26 13.62
N LEU A 93 15.51 17.91 14.04
CA LEU A 93 14.51 18.84 14.56
C LEU A 93 13.89 18.24 15.82
N THR A 94 13.85 19.01 16.91
CA THR A 94 13.24 18.62 18.18
C THR A 94 12.28 19.69 18.65
N VAL A 95 11.07 19.30 19.07
CA VAL A 95 10.09 20.23 19.63
C VAL A 95 10.13 20.21 21.17
N LEU A 96 10.23 21.39 21.78
CA LEU A 96 10.26 21.59 23.23
C LEU A 96 9.16 22.60 23.65
N PRO A 97 8.24 22.24 24.57
CA PRO A 97 8.07 20.93 25.20
C PRO A 97 7.58 19.87 24.21
N THR A 98 7.81 18.60 24.53
CA THR A 98 7.42 17.47 23.70
C THR A 98 5.89 17.43 23.55
N LEU A 99 5.39 17.43 22.31
CA LEU A 99 3.97 17.24 22.05
C LEU A 99 3.65 15.75 22.12
N ASN A 100 2.89 15.35 23.13
CA ASN A 100 2.37 13.98 23.19
C ASN A 100 1.20 13.88 22.20
N PRO A 101 1.20 12.91 21.28
CA PRO A 101 0.02 12.66 20.47
C PRO A 101 -1.15 12.27 21.38
N PRO A 102 -2.40 12.61 21.02
CA PRO A 102 -3.56 12.17 21.78
C PRO A 102 -3.58 10.64 21.83
N GLN A 103 -3.99 10.07 22.97
CA GLN A 103 -4.12 8.63 23.09
C GLN A 103 -5.19 8.14 22.10
N PRO A 104 -4.92 7.05 21.33
CA PRO A 104 -5.93 6.41 20.49
C PRO A 104 -7.18 6.09 21.30
N PHE A 105 -8.35 6.21 20.68
CA PHE A 105 -9.61 5.89 21.32
C PHE A 105 -9.70 4.36 21.48
N GLU A 106 -9.87 3.88 22.71
CA GLU A 106 -9.85 2.45 23.05
C GLU A 106 -11.26 1.84 23.23
N ASP A 107 -12.35 2.54 22.86
CA ASP A 107 -13.66 1.90 22.94
C ASP A 107 -13.79 0.84 21.84
N ARG A 108 -14.30 -0.32 22.26
CA ARG A 108 -14.58 -1.45 21.38
C ARG A 108 -15.71 -1.11 20.43
N LEU A 109 -15.34 -0.73 19.20
CA LEU A 109 -16.28 -0.65 18.09
C LEU A 109 -16.84 -2.04 17.77
N GLU A 110 -18.05 -2.08 17.23
CA GLU A 110 -18.67 -3.32 16.75
C GLU A 110 -17.78 -3.95 15.67
N SER A 111 -17.53 -5.27 15.75
CA SER A 111 -16.77 -5.97 14.72
C SER A 111 -17.67 -6.57 13.64
N SER A 112 -17.27 -6.39 12.39
CA SER A 112 -17.83 -7.12 11.24
C SER A 112 -17.26 -8.54 11.14
N GLU A 113 -16.21 -8.87 11.90
CA GLU A 113 -15.60 -10.19 11.89
C GLU A 113 -16.22 -11.13 12.93
N PRO A 114 -16.22 -12.45 12.69
CA PRO A 114 -16.65 -13.42 13.69
C PRO A 114 -15.81 -13.32 14.98
N SER A 115 -16.43 -13.46 16.15
CA SER A 115 -15.75 -13.26 17.44
C SER A 115 -14.54 -14.17 17.67
N TYR A 116 -14.50 -15.37 17.05
CA TYR A 116 -13.33 -16.24 17.13
C TYR A 116 -12.12 -15.65 16.39
N LEU A 117 -12.37 -14.98 15.26
CA LEU A 117 -11.34 -14.38 14.41
C LEU A 117 -10.82 -13.10 15.06
N GLU A 118 -11.72 -12.26 15.55
CA GLU A 118 -11.37 -11.06 16.33
C GLU A 118 -10.49 -11.43 17.53
N LYS A 119 -10.91 -12.43 18.34
CA LYS A 119 -10.13 -12.90 19.49
C LYS A 119 -8.76 -13.44 19.09
N HIS A 120 -8.68 -14.19 17.99
CA HIS A 120 -7.42 -14.71 17.45
C HIS A 120 -6.47 -13.57 17.08
N ILE A 121 -6.97 -12.60 16.31
CA ILE A 121 -6.19 -11.44 15.85
C ILE A 121 -5.70 -10.61 17.05
N THR A 122 -6.58 -10.26 18.00
CA THR A 122 -6.19 -9.49 19.19
C THR A 122 -5.17 -10.21 20.05
N THR A 123 -5.29 -11.54 20.20
CA THR A 123 -4.30 -12.33 20.95
C THR A 123 -2.94 -12.31 20.25
N TRP A 124 -2.94 -12.47 18.93
CA TRP A 124 -1.73 -12.40 18.12
C TRP A 124 -1.07 -11.01 18.18
N GLU A 125 -1.84 -9.92 18.11
CA GLU A 125 -1.31 -8.56 18.24
C GLU A 125 -0.64 -8.34 19.59
N GLN A 126 -1.23 -8.85 20.67
CA GLN A 126 -0.64 -8.80 22.01
C GLN A 126 0.66 -9.60 22.12
N ASP A 127 0.75 -10.74 21.45
CA ASP A 127 1.98 -11.55 21.40
C ASP A 127 3.08 -10.85 20.61
N VAL A 128 2.75 -10.28 19.43
CA VAL A 128 3.70 -9.51 18.62
C VAL A 128 4.16 -8.25 19.35
N THR A 129 3.24 -7.53 20.00
CA THR A 129 3.58 -6.32 20.77
C THR A 129 4.54 -6.64 21.93
N ARG A 130 4.44 -7.83 22.52
CA ARG A 130 5.41 -8.30 23.54
C ARG A 130 6.79 -8.57 22.94
N LEU A 131 6.87 -9.00 21.68
CA LEU A 131 8.13 -9.28 20.99
C LEU A 131 8.79 -8.01 20.43
N VAL A 132 8.01 -7.12 19.83
CA VAL A 132 8.46 -5.91 19.13
C VAL A 132 7.61 -4.68 19.52
N PRO A 133 7.75 -4.16 20.75
CA PRO A 133 6.85 -3.13 21.30
C PRO A 133 6.87 -1.79 20.55
N HIS A 134 7.94 -1.50 19.79
CA HIS A 134 8.07 -0.28 19.00
C HIS A 134 7.43 -0.36 17.62
N ARG A 135 6.97 -1.54 17.19
CA ARG A 135 6.36 -1.77 15.87
C ARG A 135 4.86 -1.96 16.05
N LYS A 136 4.09 -0.89 15.84
CA LYS A 136 2.62 -0.97 15.88
C LYS A 136 2.14 -1.74 14.65
N MET A 137 1.45 -2.85 14.89
CA MET A 137 0.77 -3.60 13.84
C MET A 137 -0.63 -3.03 13.63
N LYS A 138 -1.08 -2.99 12.37
CA LYS A 138 -2.47 -2.69 12.02
C LYS A 138 -3.06 -3.96 11.40
N THR A 139 -4.01 -4.60 12.08
CA THR A 139 -4.69 -5.81 11.56
C THR A 139 -6.20 -5.65 11.47
N LEU A 140 -6.79 -4.88 12.38
CA LEU A 140 -8.18 -4.45 12.38
C LEU A 140 -8.23 -2.93 12.22
N VAL A 141 -9.06 -2.46 11.30
CA VAL A 141 -9.25 -1.04 10.97
C VAL A 141 -10.74 -0.71 10.98
N CYS A 142 -11.09 0.56 11.07
CA CYS A 142 -12.47 1.00 10.99
C CYS A 142 -12.89 1.15 9.53
N ASP A 143 -14.10 0.73 9.16
CA ASP A 143 -14.70 1.10 7.88
C ASP A 143 -15.54 2.39 8.02
N ILE A 144 -16.04 2.92 6.90
CA ILE A 144 -16.89 4.12 6.92
C ILE A 144 -18.23 3.92 7.66
N SER A 145 -18.61 2.68 7.97
CA SER A 145 -19.82 2.37 8.75
C SER A 145 -19.57 2.41 10.26
N GLY A 146 -18.32 2.59 10.69
CA GLY A 146 -17.93 2.65 12.10
C GLY A 146 -17.65 1.27 12.71
N LYS A 147 -17.50 0.22 11.89
CA LYS A 147 -17.23 -1.14 12.36
C LYS A 147 -15.76 -1.49 12.20
N THR A 148 -15.24 -2.33 13.09
CA THR A 148 -13.92 -2.93 12.91
C THR A 148 -13.97 -4.05 11.87
N VAL A 149 -13.02 -4.02 10.95
CA VAL A 149 -12.90 -4.94 9.83
C VAL A 149 -11.45 -5.37 9.70
N CYS A 150 -11.19 -6.62 9.34
CA CYS A 150 -9.82 -7.05 9.07
C CYS A 150 -9.28 -6.39 7.79
N VAL A 151 -8.05 -5.88 7.83
CA VAL A 151 -7.39 -5.22 6.68
C VAL A 151 -7.39 -6.08 5.41
N THR A 152 -7.33 -7.40 5.54
CA THR A 152 -7.37 -8.33 4.40
C THR A 152 -8.66 -8.26 3.58
N ARG A 153 -9.75 -7.71 4.14
CA ARG A 153 -11.02 -7.46 3.43
C ARG A 153 -10.88 -6.38 2.36
N PHE A 154 -9.91 -5.49 2.46
CA PHE A 154 -9.66 -4.42 1.51
C PHE A 154 -8.86 -4.88 0.28
N PHE A 155 -8.41 -6.13 0.23
CA PHE A 155 -7.60 -6.66 -0.86
C PHE A 155 -8.46 -7.37 -1.90
N ARG A 156 -8.30 -6.94 -3.16
CA ARG A 156 -8.92 -7.56 -4.32
C ARG A 156 -8.15 -7.18 -5.58
N SER A 157 -8.01 -8.09 -6.53
CA SER A 157 -7.58 -7.72 -7.88
C SER A 157 -8.62 -6.79 -8.51
N LEU A 158 -8.22 -5.56 -8.85
CA LEU A 158 -9.09 -4.54 -9.46
C LEU A 158 -8.43 -3.99 -10.72
N ASN A 159 -9.19 -3.88 -11.80
CA ASN A 159 -8.69 -3.36 -13.07
C ASN A 159 -8.28 -1.89 -12.94
N PRO A 160 -7.06 -1.48 -13.35
CA PRO A 160 -6.71 -0.07 -13.44
C PRO A 160 -7.49 0.62 -14.58
N PRO A 161 -7.62 1.96 -14.54
CA PRO A 161 -8.20 2.70 -15.65
C PRO A 161 -7.34 2.59 -16.91
N VAL A 162 -7.99 2.60 -18.07
CA VAL A 162 -7.31 2.76 -19.37
C VAL A 162 -6.91 4.24 -19.52
N LEU A 163 -5.61 4.50 -19.69
CA LEU A 163 -5.09 5.87 -19.78
C LEU A 163 -4.72 6.31 -21.20
N VAL A 164 -4.38 5.36 -22.08
CA VAL A 164 -4.18 5.60 -23.51
C VAL A 164 -5.09 4.63 -24.27
N ASP A 165 -5.80 5.15 -25.27
CA ASP A 165 -6.57 4.31 -26.18
C ASP A 165 -5.67 3.26 -26.83
N ASP A 166 -6.17 2.02 -26.91
CA ASP A 166 -5.49 0.88 -27.52
C ASP A 166 -4.13 0.47 -26.91
N GLN A 167 -3.80 0.93 -25.70
CA GLN A 167 -2.62 0.45 -24.96
C GLN A 167 -2.98 -0.06 -23.55
N PRO A 168 -2.44 -1.21 -23.13
CA PRO A 168 -2.65 -1.69 -21.77
C PRO A 168 -1.94 -0.77 -20.76
N THR A 169 -2.60 -0.51 -19.64
CA THR A 169 -2.03 0.26 -18.54
C THR A 169 -0.90 -0.52 -17.89
N THR A 170 0.30 0.06 -17.82
CA THR A 170 1.46 -0.55 -17.12
C THR A 170 1.44 -0.26 -15.62
N PRO A 171 2.25 -0.96 -14.80
CA PRO A 171 2.43 -0.64 -13.38
C PRO A 171 2.79 0.83 -13.11
N GLU A 172 3.67 1.42 -13.92
CA GLU A 172 4.09 2.82 -13.80
C GLU A 172 2.94 3.79 -14.14
N MET A 173 2.15 3.46 -15.17
CA MET A 173 0.95 4.23 -15.51
C MET A 173 -0.08 4.18 -14.38
N ALA A 174 -0.29 3.01 -13.77
CA ALA A 174 -1.19 2.87 -12.62
C ALA A 174 -0.69 3.65 -11.40
N ALA A 175 0.62 3.56 -11.09
CA ALA A 175 1.24 4.33 -10.01
C ALA A 175 1.13 5.84 -10.24
N ARG A 176 1.34 6.30 -11.49
CA ARG A 176 1.15 7.69 -11.88
C ARG A 176 -0.29 8.15 -11.67
N TYR A 177 -1.28 7.36 -12.10
CA TYR A 177 -2.70 7.66 -11.88
C TYR A 177 -3.02 7.82 -10.39
N VAL A 178 -2.60 6.87 -9.55
CA VAL A 178 -2.82 6.92 -8.09
C VAL A 178 -2.15 8.14 -7.46
N SER A 179 -0.93 8.49 -7.87
CA SER A 179 -0.21 9.66 -7.34
C SER A 179 -0.88 11.00 -7.60
N MET A 180 -1.78 11.06 -8.59
CA MET A 180 -2.54 12.27 -8.91
C MET A 180 -3.83 12.38 -8.10
N ILE A 181 -4.14 11.41 -7.24
CA ILE A 181 -5.18 11.50 -6.22
C ILE A 181 -4.58 12.21 -4.99
N PRO A 182 -5.15 13.34 -4.54
CA PRO A 182 -4.64 14.06 -3.38
C PRO A 182 -4.54 13.20 -2.12
N GLN A 183 -3.33 13.07 -1.58
CA GLN A 183 -3.12 12.46 -0.27
C GLN A 183 -3.44 13.48 0.84
N ILE A 184 -4.38 13.13 1.72
CA ILE A 184 -4.76 13.94 2.88
C ILE A 184 -4.52 13.08 4.13
N PRO A 185 -3.81 13.57 5.16
CA PRO A 185 -3.61 12.81 6.40
C PRO A 185 -4.97 12.38 6.99
N GLY A 186 -5.10 11.10 7.35
CA GLY A 186 -6.36 10.53 7.85
C GLY A 186 -6.95 11.28 9.06
N THR A 187 -6.08 11.88 9.90
CA THR A 187 -6.48 12.74 11.03
C THR A 187 -7.26 14.00 10.62
N THR A 188 -7.11 14.45 9.38
CA THR A 188 -7.82 15.61 8.82
C THR A 188 -9.17 15.22 8.24
N LEU A 189 -9.27 14.01 7.65
CA LEU A 189 -10.53 13.48 7.10
C LEU A 189 -11.50 13.03 8.20
N PHE A 190 -10.97 12.40 9.24
CA PHE A 190 -11.73 11.91 10.39
C PHE A 190 -11.15 12.48 11.68
N PRO A 191 -11.58 13.70 12.09
CA PRO A 191 -11.13 14.31 13.33
C PRO A 191 -11.67 13.50 14.52
N GLY A 192 -10.82 12.61 15.05
CA GLY A 192 -11.15 11.76 16.19
C GLY A 192 -10.70 10.33 15.99
N LEU A 193 -9.43 10.06 16.28
CA LEU A 193 -8.86 8.82 16.84
C LEU A 193 -9.12 7.45 16.16
N PHE A 194 -9.90 7.36 15.08
CA PHE A 194 -10.15 6.12 14.35
C PHE A 194 -9.31 6.05 13.07
N ASP A 195 -8.65 4.91 12.89
CA ASP A 195 -7.93 4.55 11.66
C ASP A 195 -8.96 4.01 10.65
N VAL A 196 -9.59 4.91 9.91
CA VAL A 196 -10.65 4.58 8.95
C VAL A 196 -10.02 4.30 7.59
N TRP A 197 -10.20 3.09 7.07
CA TRP A 197 -9.76 2.72 5.74
C TRP A 197 -10.91 2.82 4.73
N LEU A 198 -10.60 3.33 3.54
CA LEU A 198 -11.51 3.47 2.43
C LEU A 198 -11.33 2.32 1.43
N THR A 199 -12.44 1.90 0.83
CA THR A 199 -12.38 1.03 -0.36
C THR A 199 -11.90 1.83 -1.58
N SER A 200 -11.39 1.13 -2.60
CA SER A 200 -10.86 1.73 -3.82
C SER A 200 -11.91 2.57 -4.56
N ASP A 201 -13.18 2.13 -4.59
CA ASP A 201 -14.28 2.92 -5.17
C ASP A 201 -14.57 4.20 -4.34
N GLN A 202 -14.50 4.12 -3.02
CA GLN A 202 -14.68 5.29 -2.15
C GLN A 202 -13.57 6.33 -2.36
N VAL A 203 -12.31 5.91 -2.44
CA VAL A 203 -11.17 6.80 -2.76
C VAL A 203 -11.41 7.52 -4.09
N LEU A 204 -11.84 6.79 -5.12
CA LEU A 204 -12.11 7.35 -6.44
C LEU A 204 -13.33 8.28 -6.49
N ARG A 205 -14.33 8.09 -5.61
CA ARG A 205 -15.48 9.00 -5.48
C ARG A 205 -15.16 10.25 -4.68
N LEU A 206 -14.35 10.11 -3.63
CA LEU A 206 -13.94 11.21 -2.75
C LEU A 206 -12.78 12.04 -3.33
N LEU A 207 -12.05 11.49 -4.32
CA LEU A 207 -10.86 12.08 -4.93
C LEU A 207 -9.82 12.49 -3.87
N SER A 208 -9.73 11.67 -2.82
CA SER A 208 -8.78 11.81 -1.74
C SER A 208 -8.69 10.50 -0.97
N GLY A 209 -7.55 10.29 -0.32
CA GLY A 209 -7.28 9.19 0.60
C GLY A 209 -6.05 9.49 1.43
N ASP A 210 -5.84 8.73 2.49
CA ASP A 210 -4.57 8.77 3.21
C ASP A 210 -3.52 7.82 2.58
N SER A 211 -2.40 7.60 3.27
CA SER A 211 -1.32 6.79 2.68
C SER A 211 -1.72 5.32 2.51
N GLU A 212 -2.50 4.80 3.45
CA GLU A 212 -3.02 3.44 3.48
C GLU A 212 -4.02 3.22 2.35
N ASP A 213 -4.97 4.15 2.20
CA ASP A 213 -6.00 4.11 1.16
C ASP A 213 -5.39 4.05 -0.25
N LEU A 214 -4.41 4.93 -0.51
CA LEU A 214 -3.73 5.00 -1.80
C LEU A 214 -2.82 3.79 -2.05
N ALA A 215 -2.16 3.27 -1.01
CA ALA A 215 -1.37 2.04 -1.12
C ALA A 215 -2.25 0.82 -1.43
N VAL A 216 -3.40 0.70 -0.79
CA VAL A 216 -4.39 -0.36 -1.08
C VAL A 216 -4.89 -0.27 -2.52
N LEU A 217 -5.23 0.95 -2.99
CA LEU A 217 -5.66 1.16 -4.37
C LEU A 217 -4.58 0.72 -5.38
N LEU A 218 -3.35 1.17 -5.18
CA LEU A 218 -2.23 0.80 -6.04
C LEU A 218 -1.95 -0.70 -6.00
N TYR A 219 -1.98 -1.31 -4.81
CA TYR A 219 -1.83 -2.75 -4.64
C TYR A 219 -2.88 -3.54 -5.42
N CYS A 220 -4.16 -3.17 -5.32
CA CYS A 220 -5.25 -3.81 -6.05
C CYS A 220 -5.05 -3.75 -7.58
N TYR A 221 -4.52 -2.63 -8.10
CA TYR A 221 -4.15 -2.50 -9.52
C TYR A 221 -2.96 -3.37 -9.90
N LEU A 222 -1.90 -3.38 -9.10
CA LEU A 222 -0.71 -4.18 -9.38
C LEU A 222 -1.04 -5.69 -9.37
N LEU A 223 -1.91 -6.14 -8.45
CA LEU A 223 -2.44 -7.50 -8.47
C LEU A 223 -3.16 -7.84 -9.78
N HIS A 224 -3.98 -6.92 -10.30
CA HIS A 224 -4.67 -7.12 -11.59
C HIS A 224 -3.72 -7.16 -12.77
N LEU A 225 -2.63 -6.40 -12.70
CA LEU A 225 -1.56 -6.42 -13.69
C LEU A 225 -0.67 -7.68 -13.59
N GLY A 226 -0.95 -8.58 -12.65
CA GLY A 226 -0.23 -9.84 -12.47
C GLY A 226 1.05 -9.72 -11.65
N GLU A 227 1.24 -8.59 -10.96
CA GLU A 227 2.40 -8.38 -10.10
C GLU A 227 2.26 -9.11 -8.77
N LYS A 228 3.36 -9.71 -8.32
CA LYS A 228 3.43 -10.28 -6.98
C LYS A 228 3.70 -9.17 -5.98
N ALA A 229 2.63 -8.68 -5.36
CA ALA A 229 2.66 -7.47 -4.53
C ALA A 229 2.34 -7.75 -3.05
N TRP A 230 2.70 -6.79 -2.19
CA TRP A 230 2.29 -6.68 -0.79
C TRP A 230 2.05 -5.22 -0.44
N VAL A 231 1.00 -4.95 0.34
CA VAL A 231 0.92 -3.68 1.09
C VAL A 231 1.91 -3.76 2.24
N MET A 232 2.72 -2.71 2.38
CA MET A 232 3.75 -2.60 3.40
C MET A 232 3.45 -1.40 4.30
N LEU A 233 3.39 -1.63 5.60
CA LEU A 233 3.28 -0.54 6.59
C LEU A 233 4.60 -0.37 7.33
N GLY A 234 4.93 0.87 7.60
CA GLY A 234 6.18 1.21 8.26
C GLY A 234 6.28 2.66 8.62
N HIS A 235 7.52 3.12 8.73
CA HIS A 235 7.84 4.53 8.95
C HIS A 235 8.75 5.01 7.83
N GLY A 236 8.29 5.98 7.06
CA GLY A 236 9.02 6.58 5.96
C GLY A 236 9.25 8.08 6.16
N VAL A 237 10.10 8.63 5.31
CA VAL A 237 10.42 10.05 5.25
C VAL A 237 9.98 10.58 3.88
N PRO A 238 9.23 11.69 3.79
CA PRO A 238 8.91 12.66 4.86
C PRO A 238 7.67 12.34 5.70
N TYR A 239 6.89 11.31 5.34
CA TYR A 239 5.50 11.16 5.79
C TYR A 239 5.31 10.58 7.21
N GLY A 240 6.34 10.01 7.82
CA GLY A 240 6.26 9.34 9.11
C GLY A 240 5.62 7.95 8.97
N PRO A 241 4.70 7.54 9.87
CA PRO A 241 3.94 6.30 9.70
C PRO A 241 3.16 6.33 8.38
N SER A 242 3.44 5.40 7.48
CA SER A 242 2.82 5.40 6.15
C SER A 242 2.80 4.02 5.50
N ALA A 243 1.97 3.87 4.48
CA ALA A 243 1.87 2.68 3.66
C ALA A 243 2.54 2.84 2.27
N TYR A 244 3.08 1.73 1.77
CA TYR A 244 3.72 1.59 0.46
C TYR A 244 3.31 0.26 -0.16
N VAL A 245 3.65 0.04 -1.43
CA VAL A 245 3.45 -1.27 -2.08
C VAL A 245 4.79 -1.90 -2.45
N LEU A 246 5.04 -3.11 -1.98
CA LEU A 246 6.22 -3.88 -2.34
C LEU A 246 5.87 -4.84 -3.46
N THR A 247 6.71 -4.92 -4.48
CA THR A 247 6.61 -5.92 -5.56
C THR A 247 7.86 -6.78 -5.57
N ARG A 248 7.70 -8.05 -5.92
CA ARG A 248 8.81 -8.99 -6.10
C ARG A 248 8.88 -9.42 -7.56
N HIS A 249 10.05 -9.20 -8.15
CA HIS A 249 10.39 -9.71 -9.46
C HIS A 249 11.50 -10.74 -9.32
N GLU A 250 11.48 -11.78 -10.17
CA GLU A 250 12.56 -12.73 -10.28
C GLU A 250 13.28 -12.51 -11.60
N ASN A 251 14.58 -12.26 -11.54
CA ASN A 251 15.37 -12.13 -12.76
C ASN A 251 15.68 -13.51 -13.37
N SER A 252 16.27 -13.52 -14.58
CA SER A 252 16.63 -14.77 -15.28
C SER A 252 17.61 -15.67 -14.51
N GLN A 253 18.27 -15.16 -13.47
CA GLN A 253 19.17 -15.90 -12.59
C GLN A 253 18.49 -16.36 -11.28
N ARG A 254 17.16 -16.27 -11.17
CA ARG A 254 16.37 -16.60 -9.97
C ARG A 254 16.74 -15.77 -8.73
N LEU A 255 17.36 -14.61 -8.91
CA LEU A 255 17.55 -13.65 -7.82
C LEU A 255 16.27 -12.81 -7.71
N ALA A 256 15.66 -12.87 -6.53
CA ALA A 256 14.51 -12.03 -6.19
C ALA A 256 14.98 -10.59 -5.97
N THR A 257 14.42 -9.68 -6.75
CA THR A 257 14.56 -8.23 -6.60
C THR A 257 13.25 -7.66 -6.08
N TYR A 258 13.36 -6.69 -5.18
CA TYR A 258 12.21 -6.10 -4.50
C TYR A 258 12.15 -4.63 -4.83
N GLN A 259 11.01 -4.19 -5.37
CA GLN A 259 10.77 -2.79 -5.70
C GLN A 259 9.67 -2.25 -4.80
N LEU A 260 9.96 -1.11 -4.16
CA LEU A 260 9.02 -0.36 -3.33
C LEU A 260 8.39 0.74 -4.17
N TRP A 261 7.07 0.76 -4.23
CA TRP A 261 6.26 1.78 -4.88
C TRP A 261 5.71 2.74 -3.83
N ASP A 262 5.94 4.02 -4.05
CA ASP A 262 5.36 5.11 -3.27
C ASP A 262 4.08 5.61 -3.96
N PRO A 263 2.88 5.35 -3.41
CA PRO A 263 1.63 5.77 -4.02
C PRO A 263 1.48 7.29 -4.07
N ALA A 264 2.15 8.04 -3.19
CA ALA A 264 2.04 9.50 -3.13
C ALA A 264 2.80 10.18 -4.28
N THR A 265 3.91 9.59 -4.72
CA THR A 265 4.76 10.15 -5.79
C THR A 265 4.66 9.40 -7.11
N GLY A 266 4.15 8.16 -7.08
CA GLY A 266 4.09 7.27 -8.24
C GLY A 266 5.44 6.69 -8.64
N HIS A 267 6.49 6.93 -7.85
CA HIS A 267 7.84 6.42 -8.10
C HIS A 267 8.05 5.04 -7.48
N ASN A 268 8.93 4.25 -8.09
CA ASN A 268 9.44 3.03 -7.49
C ASN A 268 10.93 3.14 -7.13
N PHE A 269 11.36 2.33 -6.18
CA PHE A 269 12.69 2.34 -5.59
C PHE A 269 13.15 0.90 -5.35
N ASP A 270 14.44 0.63 -5.51
CA ASP A 270 15.02 -0.58 -4.92
C ASP A 270 14.99 -0.44 -3.39
N VAL A 271 14.50 -1.44 -2.67
CA VAL A 271 14.47 -1.45 -1.19
C VAL A 271 15.87 -1.35 -0.57
N ARG A 272 16.91 -1.69 -1.32
CA ARG A 272 18.32 -1.56 -0.91
C ARG A 272 18.90 -0.18 -1.19
N ASP A 273 18.17 0.69 -1.88
CA ASP A 273 18.60 2.06 -2.08
C ASP A 273 18.69 2.78 -0.73
N ASN A 274 19.82 3.43 -0.47
CA ASN A 274 20.02 4.24 0.73
C ASN A 274 19.04 5.40 0.84
N PHE A 275 18.46 5.80 -0.30
CA PHE A 275 17.51 6.91 -0.44
C PHE A 275 16.07 6.45 -0.63
N CYS A 276 15.80 5.17 -0.41
CA CYS A 276 14.43 4.64 -0.32
C CYS A 276 13.63 5.47 0.71
N PRO A 277 12.42 5.96 0.37
CA PRO A 277 11.64 6.80 1.29
C PRO A 277 11.22 6.05 2.56
N LEU A 278 11.04 4.73 2.45
CA LEU A 278 10.74 3.90 3.61
C LEU A 278 12.00 3.62 4.42
N GLN A 279 11.97 4.01 5.70
CA GLN A 279 13.08 3.76 6.61
C GLN A 279 12.89 2.48 7.38
N LYS A 280 11.70 2.26 7.96
CA LYS A 280 11.42 1.13 8.86
C LYS A 280 10.26 0.28 8.35
N VAL A 281 10.40 -1.04 8.38
CA VAL A 281 9.36 -1.99 7.93
C VAL A 281 8.72 -2.68 9.14
N TYR A 282 7.40 -2.54 9.29
CA TYR A 282 6.68 -3.12 10.42
C TYR A 282 5.87 -4.35 10.02
N CYS A 283 5.09 -4.27 8.94
CA CYS A 283 4.32 -5.41 8.49
C CYS A 283 4.15 -5.45 6.98
N LEU A 284 3.88 -6.66 6.49
CA LEU A 284 3.55 -6.98 5.11
C LEU A 284 2.17 -7.61 5.07
N MET A 285 1.41 -7.29 4.04
CA MET A 285 0.07 -7.84 3.86
C MET A 285 -0.15 -8.14 2.39
N ASN A 286 -0.76 -9.27 2.08
CA ASN A 286 -1.16 -9.58 0.71
C ASN A 286 -2.38 -10.49 0.66
N ASP A 287 -2.69 -10.96 -0.54
CA ASP A 287 -3.73 -11.91 -0.87
C ASP A 287 -3.22 -13.36 -1.00
N GLU A 288 -1.97 -13.72 -0.59
CA GLU A 288 -1.42 -15.09 -0.68
C GLU A 288 -1.11 -15.78 0.67
N ASN A 289 -1.60 -17.02 0.85
CA ASN A 289 -1.51 -17.74 2.12
C ASN A 289 -0.56 -18.90 1.89
N LEU A 290 0.72 -18.63 2.17
CA LEU A 290 1.79 -19.61 2.06
C LEU A 290 1.65 -20.77 3.06
N ALA A 291 0.69 -20.74 4.01
CA ALA A 291 0.47 -21.84 4.95
C ALA A 291 -0.02 -23.15 4.28
N ASN A 292 -0.49 -23.08 3.02
CA ASN A 292 -0.89 -24.25 2.24
C ASN A 292 0.23 -24.82 1.35
N ALA A 293 1.40 -24.15 1.26
CA ALA A 293 2.55 -24.65 0.52
C ALA A 293 3.42 -25.57 1.39
N LEU A 294 2.84 -26.67 1.87
CA LEU A 294 3.64 -27.82 2.27
C LEU A 294 3.90 -28.64 1.01
N VAL A 295 4.93 -28.27 0.25
CA VAL A 295 5.59 -29.27 -0.60
C VAL A 295 6.15 -30.29 0.38
N VAL A 296 5.53 -31.46 0.44
CA VAL A 296 6.10 -32.63 1.12
C VAL A 296 7.35 -33.00 0.33
N LEU A 297 8.50 -32.38 0.65
CA LEU A 297 9.79 -32.94 0.30
C LEU A 297 10.02 -34.13 1.24
N SER A 298 9.39 -35.28 0.95
CA SER A 298 9.85 -36.53 1.54
C SER A 298 11.12 -36.92 0.80
N SER A 299 12.27 -36.67 1.43
CA SER A 299 13.55 -37.25 1.03
C SER A 299 13.40 -38.78 1.02
N THR A 300 13.48 -39.38 -0.16
CA THR A 300 13.85 -40.78 -0.31
C THR A 300 14.98 -40.85 -1.31
N ALA A 301 16.21 -40.92 -0.83
CA ALA A 301 17.32 -41.41 -1.63
C ALA A 301 18.31 -42.14 -0.71
N GLU A 302 18.18 -43.47 -0.66
CA GLU A 302 19.36 -44.29 -0.86
C GLU A 302 19.58 -44.30 -2.38
N ASP A 303 20.65 -43.63 -2.80
CA ASP A 303 21.30 -43.65 -4.12
C ASP A 303 20.53 -43.13 -5.36
N GLY A 304 21.04 -42.03 -5.93
CA GLY A 304 21.03 -41.77 -7.39
C GLY A 304 20.11 -40.67 -7.92
N GLU A 305 20.69 -39.48 -8.15
CA GLU A 305 20.27 -38.33 -8.99
C GLU A 305 18.86 -37.71 -8.83
N ILE A 306 18.87 -36.39 -8.59
CA ILE A 306 17.68 -35.53 -8.49
C ILE A 306 17.42 -34.89 -9.85
N GLU A 307 16.34 -35.28 -10.53
CA GLU A 307 15.79 -34.52 -11.66
C GLU A 307 14.59 -33.68 -11.18
N VAL A 308 14.72 -32.35 -11.29
CA VAL A 308 13.67 -31.38 -10.96
C VAL A 308 12.76 -31.21 -12.17
N ILE A 309 11.51 -31.69 -12.08
CA ILE A 309 10.49 -31.41 -13.10
C ILE A 309 9.50 -30.38 -12.53
N GLU A 310 9.65 -29.12 -12.95
CA GLU A 310 8.61 -28.08 -12.79
C GLU A 310 7.49 -28.32 -13.81
N SER A 311 6.25 -28.59 -13.36
CA SER A 311 5.11 -28.74 -14.27
C SER A 311 4.62 -27.36 -14.74
N ARG A 312 4.74 -27.08 -16.05
CA ARG A 312 4.29 -25.85 -16.73
C ARG A 312 2.81 -25.81 -17.13
N SER A 313 1.96 -26.68 -16.59
CA SER A 313 0.53 -26.70 -16.92
C SER A 313 -0.27 -26.87 -15.64
N GLY A 314 -1.19 -25.92 -15.38
CA GLY A 314 -2.06 -25.87 -14.20
C GLY A 314 -3.12 -26.98 -14.13
N GLU A 315 -2.73 -28.23 -14.34
CA GLU A 315 -3.51 -29.41 -13.99
C GLU A 315 -2.74 -30.20 -12.93
N LEU A 316 -3.32 -30.31 -11.73
CA LEU A 316 -2.82 -31.18 -10.65
C LEU A 316 -3.03 -32.65 -11.05
N GLY A 317 -2.08 -33.21 -11.78
CA GLY A 317 -1.95 -34.66 -11.91
C GLY A 317 -1.50 -35.26 -10.58
N VAL A 318 -2.38 -36.02 -9.92
CA VAL A 318 -2.01 -36.80 -8.73
C VAL A 318 -1.08 -37.94 -9.18
N VAL A 319 0.22 -37.79 -8.98
CA VAL A 319 1.18 -38.89 -9.17
C VAL A 319 1.22 -39.71 -7.89
N PHE A 320 0.60 -40.89 -7.92
CA PHE A 320 0.77 -41.88 -6.85
C PHE A 320 2.17 -42.53 -6.92
N PRO A 321 2.83 -42.81 -5.79
CA PRO A 321 4.02 -43.64 -5.77
C PRO A 321 3.78 -45.00 -6.43
N LYS A 322 4.76 -45.58 -7.13
CA LYS A 322 4.65 -46.93 -7.75
C LYS A 322 4.29 -48.05 -6.77
N TRP A 323 4.41 -47.85 -5.45
CA TRP A 323 3.97 -48.83 -4.45
C TRP A 323 2.46 -48.75 -4.13
N PHE A 324 1.79 -47.65 -4.48
CA PHE A 324 0.35 -47.47 -4.28
C PHE A 324 -0.47 -48.31 -5.28
N SER A 325 0.09 -48.62 -6.46
CA SER A 325 -0.48 -49.58 -7.41
C SER A 325 -0.12 -51.04 -7.09
N THR A 326 0.61 -51.31 -6.00
CA THR A 326 0.99 -52.67 -5.57
C THR A 326 0.27 -53.18 -4.32
N LEU A 327 -0.66 -52.42 -3.74
CA LEU A 327 -1.55 -52.94 -2.69
C LEU A 327 -2.75 -53.66 -3.31
N THR A 328 -2.45 -54.77 -3.97
CA THR A 328 -3.42 -55.86 -4.15
C THR A 328 -3.44 -56.72 -2.87
N PRO A 329 -4.58 -57.36 -2.55
CA PRO A 329 -4.80 -58.00 -1.25
C PRO A 329 -4.04 -59.34 -1.15
N ARG A 330 -2.71 -59.30 -0.95
CA ARG A 330 -1.90 -60.52 -0.75
C ARG A 330 -0.77 -60.42 0.28
N LYS A 331 -0.62 -59.32 1.02
CA LYS A 331 0.38 -59.20 2.11
C LYS A 331 -0.18 -59.08 3.53
N CYS A 332 -1.47 -59.36 3.72
CA CYS A 332 -2.02 -59.71 5.03
C CYS A 332 -2.50 -61.16 4.94
N GLY A 333 -1.80 -62.09 5.57
CA GLY A 333 -2.08 -63.52 5.51
C GLY A 333 -3.47 -63.86 6.05
N LEU A 334 -4.46 -63.88 5.17
CA LEU A 334 -5.79 -64.43 5.41
C LEU A 334 -6.02 -65.56 4.39
N THR A 335 -5.54 -66.75 4.72
CA THR A 335 -6.15 -67.98 4.21
C THR A 335 -7.50 -68.15 4.88
N SER A 336 -8.56 -68.09 4.08
CA SER A 336 -9.90 -68.67 4.32
C SER A 336 -10.31 -68.85 5.78
N PHE A 337 -11.09 -67.91 6.32
CA PHE A 337 -12.02 -68.24 7.40
C PHE A 337 -13.45 -67.92 6.96
N ASN A 338 -14.09 -68.99 6.45
CA ASN A 338 -15.53 -69.16 6.54
C ASN A 338 -15.88 -69.31 8.04
N SER A 339 -16.23 -68.21 8.69
CA SER A 339 -17.15 -68.22 9.83
C SER A 339 -17.53 -66.78 10.17
N THR A 340 -18.82 -66.50 10.00
CA THR A 340 -19.57 -65.38 10.58
C THR A 340 -18.99 -64.85 11.90
N PHE A 341 -18.36 -63.68 11.85
CA PHE A 341 -18.27 -62.77 13.00
C PHE A 341 -18.72 -61.37 12.54
N PRO A 342 -19.80 -60.81 13.10
CA PRO A 342 -20.25 -59.47 12.75
C PRO A 342 -19.31 -58.46 13.38
N ILE A 343 -18.46 -57.83 12.57
CA ILE A 343 -17.85 -56.54 12.95
C ILE A 343 -19.01 -55.53 13.04
N PRO A 344 -19.29 -54.90 14.19
CA PRO A 344 -20.44 -54.01 14.31
C PRO A 344 -20.26 -52.78 13.42
N LYS A 345 -21.11 -52.63 12.39
CA LYS A 345 -21.26 -51.42 11.57
C LYS A 345 -21.99 -50.30 12.35
N SER A 346 -21.52 -49.92 13.54
CA SER A 346 -22.15 -48.84 14.30
C SER A 346 -21.10 -47.89 14.86
N ILE A 347 -21.07 -46.67 14.33
CA ILE A 347 -20.47 -45.49 14.95
C ILE A 347 -20.85 -45.49 16.44
N ASN A 348 -19.90 -45.34 17.35
CA ASN A 348 -20.19 -45.33 18.78
C ASN A 348 -19.18 -44.43 19.51
N ILE A 349 -19.60 -43.85 20.63
CA ILE A 349 -18.71 -43.09 21.52
C ILE A 349 -18.20 -44.08 22.56
N TRP A 350 -16.89 -44.13 22.78
CA TRP A 350 -16.26 -45.06 23.72
C TRP A 350 -15.58 -44.30 24.84
N ALA A 351 -15.94 -44.61 26.08
CA ALA A 351 -15.27 -44.07 27.26
C ALA A 351 -14.12 -45.00 27.66
N ASN A 352 -12.92 -44.44 27.87
CA ASN A 352 -11.82 -45.16 28.48
C ASN A 352 -12.15 -45.42 29.95
N VAL A 353 -12.20 -46.68 30.35
CA VAL A 353 -12.45 -47.09 31.76
C VAL A 353 -11.23 -47.78 32.37
N GLN A 354 -10.08 -47.72 31.70
CA GLN A 354 -8.80 -48.15 32.24
C GLN A 354 -8.36 -47.18 33.35
N SER A 355 -7.62 -47.68 34.34
CA SER A 355 -7.04 -46.88 35.41
C SER A 355 -5.92 -45.94 34.94
N GLU A 356 -5.43 -46.13 33.71
CA GLU A 356 -4.31 -45.39 33.13
C GLU A 356 -4.80 -44.16 32.34
N GLU A 357 -4.41 -42.97 32.79
CA GLU A 357 -4.81 -41.69 32.19
C GLU A 357 -3.84 -41.20 31.09
N GLU A 358 -2.59 -41.70 31.08
CA GLU A 358 -1.59 -41.31 30.07
C GLU A 358 -1.74 -42.12 28.77
N ALA A 359 -1.88 -41.41 27.64
CA ALA A 359 -2.11 -42.00 26.32
C ALA A 359 -1.07 -43.05 25.87
N ARG A 360 0.18 -42.94 26.35
CA ARG A 360 1.25 -43.91 26.05
C ARG A 360 1.08 -45.27 26.75
N HIS A 361 0.28 -45.33 27.81
CA HIS A 361 0.02 -46.54 28.59
C HIS A 361 -1.41 -47.07 28.38
N THR A 362 -2.27 -46.28 27.71
CA THR A 362 -3.62 -46.69 27.34
C THR A 362 -3.61 -47.72 26.21
N ARG A 363 -4.39 -48.79 26.36
CA ARG A 363 -4.63 -49.76 25.26
C ARG A 363 -5.81 -49.29 24.43
N PHE A 364 -5.65 -49.16 23.11
CA PHE A 364 -6.65 -48.59 22.20
C PHE A 364 -7.55 -49.62 21.49
N ASP A 365 -7.60 -50.86 21.98
CA ASP A 365 -8.52 -51.88 21.46
C ASP A 365 -9.95 -51.67 21.99
N VAL A 366 -10.73 -50.89 21.24
CA VAL A 366 -12.11 -50.49 21.58
C VAL A 366 -13.12 -51.65 21.61
N VAL A 367 -12.77 -52.84 21.13
CA VAL A 367 -13.67 -54.01 21.19
C VAL A 367 -13.72 -54.60 22.61
N ARG A 368 -12.67 -54.33 23.40
CA ARG A 368 -12.51 -54.89 24.73
C ARG A 368 -13.28 -54.09 25.78
N ARG A 369 -14.41 -54.64 26.23
CA ARG A 369 -15.31 -53.99 27.21
C ARG A 369 -14.72 -53.76 28.61
N SER A 370 -13.61 -54.41 28.95
CA SER A 370 -12.88 -54.13 30.20
C SER A 370 -12.08 -52.82 30.13
N ASP A 371 -11.81 -52.34 28.91
CA ASP A 371 -10.89 -51.23 28.65
C ASP A 371 -11.68 -50.02 28.07
N TRP A 372 -12.71 -50.29 27.27
CA TRP A 372 -13.56 -49.29 26.63
C TRP A 372 -15.05 -49.60 26.77
N LEU A 373 -15.81 -48.64 27.30
CA LEU A 373 -17.25 -48.77 27.48
C LEU A 373 -18.00 -48.00 26.36
N PRO A 374 -18.89 -48.65 25.59
CA PRO A 374 -19.66 -47.98 24.55
C PRO A 374 -20.83 -47.19 25.14
N VAL A 375 -21.08 -46.00 24.62
CA VAL A 375 -22.22 -45.15 24.99
C VAL A 375 -23.54 -45.68 24.40
N PHE A 376 -23.52 -46.16 23.15
CA PHE A 376 -24.70 -46.73 22.49
C PHE A 376 -24.69 -48.26 22.62
N GLY A 377 -25.56 -48.79 23.48
CA GLY A 377 -25.68 -50.22 23.76
C GLY A 377 -26.59 -50.97 22.77
N ARG A 378 -26.85 -52.26 23.02
CA ARG A 378 -27.74 -53.08 22.16
C ARG A 378 -29.17 -52.56 22.05
N ASN A 379 -29.61 -51.74 23.02
CA ASN A 379 -30.99 -51.28 23.12
C ASN A 379 -31.20 -49.85 22.57
N VAL A 380 -30.11 -49.11 22.31
CA VAL A 380 -30.15 -47.74 21.78
C VAL A 380 -29.05 -47.63 20.72
N GLY A 381 -29.44 -47.61 19.45
CA GLY A 381 -28.52 -47.44 18.33
C GLY A 381 -27.95 -46.03 18.28
N ALA A 382 -26.71 -45.90 17.81
CA ALA A 382 -26.13 -44.59 17.54
C ALA A 382 -26.89 -43.87 16.40
N PRO A 383 -26.93 -42.53 16.40
CA PRO A 383 -27.50 -41.76 15.30
C PRO A 383 -26.84 -42.16 13.97
N THR A 384 -27.64 -42.63 13.01
CA THR A 384 -27.16 -43.12 11.71
C THR A 384 -27.05 -42.03 10.64
N GLY A 385 -27.44 -40.79 10.97
CA GLY A 385 -27.26 -39.63 10.10
C GLY A 385 -25.97 -38.89 10.43
N SER A 386 -25.09 -38.72 9.45
CA SER A 386 -24.03 -37.73 9.54
C SER A 386 -24.64 -36.34 9.33
N ILE A 387 -24.30 -35.37 10.18
CA ILE A 387 -24.60 -33.94 9.92
C ILE A 387 -23.68 -33.43 8.79
N GLN A 388 -22.61 -34.17 8.47
CA GLN A 388 -21.75 -33.84 7.34
C GLN A 388 -22.41 -34.26 6.01
N PRO A 389 -22.37 -33.40 4.98
CA PRO A 389 -22.96 -33.71 3.67
C PRO A 389 -22.35 -35.00 3.07
N ALA A 390 -23.19 -35.76 2.36
CA ALA A 390 -22.85 -37.08 1.79
C ALA A 390 -21.76 -37.04 0.71
N VAL A 391 -21.44 -35.84 0.22
CA VAL A 391 -20.27 -35.54 -0.59
C VAL A 391 -19.55 -34.44 0.17
N LEU A 392 -18.30 -34.68 0.55
CA LEU A 392 -17.35 -33.57 0.73
C LEU A 392 -17.12 -33.01 -0.67
N GLU A 393 -18.08 -32.22 -1.15
CA GLU A 393 -17.73 -31.21 -2.12
C GLU A 393 -16.77 -30.30 -1.36
N TYR A 394 -15.49 -30.58 -1.52
CA TYR A 394 -14.54 -29.49 -1.70
C TYR A 394 -15.03 -28.74 -2.94
N THR A 395 -16.11 -27.97 -2.78
CA THR A 395 -16.14 -26.68 -3.41
C THR A 395 -14.76 -26.13 -3.11
N HIS A 396 -13.99 -25.86 -4.15
CA HIS A 396 -12.88 -24.95 -4.04
C HIS A 396 -13.49 -23.62 -3.58
N THR A 397 -13.89 -23.55 -2.30
CA THR A 397 -13.88 -22.36 -1.52
C THR A 397 -12.43 -21.97 -1.63
N SER A 398 -12.16 -21.01 -2.50
CA SER A 398 -10.96 -20.22 -2.45
C SER A 398 -10.86 -19.75 -1.00
N SER A 399 -10.16 -20.53 -0.15
CA SER A 399 -9.72 -20.05 1.14
C SER A 399 -9.03 -18.75 0.80
N SER A 400 -9.61 -17.62 1.20
CA SER A 400 -8.99 -16.32 0.96
C SER A 400 -7.56 -16.47 1.40
N SER A 401 -6.69 -16.40 0.41
CA SER A 401 -5.29 -16.61 0.61
C SER A 401 -4.69 -15.37 1.28
N CYS A 402 -5.46 -14.38 1.72
CA CYS A 402 -4.86 -13.23 2.37
C CYS A 402 -4.03 -13.58 3.62
N GLN A 403 -2.98 -12.79 3.85
CA GLN A 403 -2.09 -12.96 4.98
C GLN A 403 -1.55 -11.62 5.45
N ILE A 404 -1.25 -11.55 6.74
CA ILE A 404 -0.57 -10.42 7.37
C ILE A 404 0.65 -10.99 8.09
N TRP A 405 1.82 -10.43 7.86
CA TRP A 405 3.05 -10.79 8.55
C TRP A 405 3.59 -9.61 9.35
N ALA A 406 3.88 -9.85 10.63
CA ALA A 406 4.68 -8.96 11.44
C ALA A 406 6.18 -9.19 11.18
N ASN A 407 6.92 -8.10 10.98
CA ASN A 407 8.37 -8.14 11.00
C ASN A 407 8.84 -8.29 12.46
N VAL A 408 9.44 -9.43 12.78
CA VAL A 408 10.00 -9.73 14.11
C VAL A 408 11.54 -9.80 14.10
N GLN A 409 12.18 -9.38 13.00
CA GLN A 409 13.63 -9.27 12.89
C GLN A 409 14.18 -8.22 13.85
N SER A 410 15.44 -8.35 14.28
CA SER A 410 16.11 -7.33 15.09
C SER A 410 16.27 -6.00 14.34
N GLU A 411 16.62 -6.09 13.06
CA GLU A 411 16.71 -4.95 12.16
C GLU A 411 15.32 -4.51 11.69
N GLU A 412 15.05 -3.21 11.72
CA GLU A 412 13.83 -2.62 11.14
C GLU A 412 14.08 -1.85 9.85
N GLU A 413 15.35 -1.54 9.53
CA GLU A 413 15.69 -0.76 8.34
C GLU A 413 15.29 -1.51 7.06
N ALA A 414 14.63 -0.82 6.12
CA ALA A 414 14.16 -1.42 4.88
C ALA A 414 15.28 -2.12 4.09
N ARG A 415 16.45 -1.48 3.99
CA ARG A 415 17.64 -2.02 3.30
C ARG A 415 18.23 -3.28 3.92
N HIS A 416 18.04 -3.49 5.22
CA HIS A 416 18.58 -4.63 5.97
C HIS A 416 17.49 -5.69 6.25
N THR A 417 16.23 -5.37 5.99
CA THR A 417 15.10 -6.27 6.16
C THR A 417 15.19 -7.40 5.14
N ARG A 418 15.10 -8.65 5.61
CA ARG A 418 14.98 -9.81 4.72
C ARG A 418 13.51 -10.00 4.37
N PHE A 419 13.14 -9.85 3.10
CA PHE A 419 11.75 -9.93 2.63
C PHE A 419 11.25 -11.34 2.28
N ASP A 420 11.95 -12.39 2.76
CA ASP A 420 11.50 -13.77 2.61
C ASP A 420 10.45 -14.11 3.68
N VAL A 421 9.18 -13.86 3.36
CA VAL A 421 8.02 -14.08 4.25
C VAL A 421 7.80 -15.55 4.65
N VAL A 422 8.50 -16.50 4.04
CA VAL A 422 8.45 -17.93 4.43
C VAL A 422 9.20 -18.17 5.75
N ARG A 423 10.22 -17.35 6.04
CA ARG A 423 11.03 -17.48 7.26
C ARG A 423 10.27 -17.02 8.49
N ARG A 424 9.78 -17.99 9.27
CA ARG A 424 9.05 -17.75 10.53
C ARG A 424 9.87 -17.06 11.63
N SER A 425 11.20 -17.10 11.54
CA SER A 425 12.10 -16.36 12.45
C SER A 425 12.09 -14.85 12.17
N ASP A 426 11.72 -14.47 10.94
CA ASP A 426 11.80 -13.10 10.46
C ASP A 426 10.39 -12.49 10.33
N TRP A 427 9.43 -13.31 9.89
CA TRP A 427 8.05 -12.92 9.61
C TRP A 427 7.08 -13.84 10.33
N LEU A 428 6.35 -13.29 11.31
CA LEU A 428 5.31 -14.01 12.01
C LEU A 428 3.96 -13.76 11.31
N PRO A 429 3.29 -14.78 10.76
CA PRO A 429 1.97 -14.59 10.16
C PRO A 429 0.86 -14.55 11.21
N VAL A 430 -0.19 -13.77 10.93
CA VAL A 430 -1.43 -13.74 11.72
C VAL A 430 -2.21 -15.04 11.53
N PHE A 431 -2.39 -15.46 10.27
CA PHE A 431 -3.22 -16.61 9.94
C PHE A 431 -2.38 -17.88 9.75
N GLY A 432 -2.96 -19.02 10.09
CA GLY A 432 -2.29 -20.32 10.04
C GLY A 432 -3.24 -21.44 9.66
N ARG A 433 -2.87 -22.67 9.98
CA ARG A 433 -3.69 -23.86 9.66
C ARG A 433 -5.02 -23.89 10.43
N ASN A 434 -5.03 -23.33 11.63
CA ASN A 434 -6.18 -23.43 12.54
C ASN A 434 -7.16 -22.27 12.37
N VAL A 435 -6.65 -21.09 12.01
CA VAL A 435 -7.45 -19.88 11.78
C VAL A 435 -6.95 -19.25 10.49
N GLY A 436 -7.78 -19.31 9.45
CA GLY A 436 -7.52 -18.68 8.16
C GLY A 436 -7.90 -17.20 8.15
N ALA A 437 -7.43 -16.48 7.14
CA ALA A 437 -7.89 -15.13 6.88
C ALA A 437 -9.40 -15.11 6.57
N PRO A 438 -10.09 -14.00 6.88
CA PRO A 438 -11.49 -13.88 6.57
C PRO A 438 -11.76 -13.88 5.05
N THR A 439 -12.80 -14.61 4.63
CA THR A 439 -13.12 -14.85 3.21
C THR A 439 -14.00 -13.78 2.60
N GLY A 440 -13.60 -13.25 1.45
CA GLY A 440 -14.35 -12.26 0.69
C GLY A 440 -13.87 -10.84 0.97
N SER A 441 -13.96 -9.99 -0.05
CA SER A 441 -13.52 -8.61 -0.01
C SER A 441 -14.70 -7.65 0.11
N ILE A 442 -14.51 -6.55 0.82
CA ILE A 442 -15.45 -5.41 0.83
C ILE A 442 -15.24 -4.48 -0.38
N GLN A 443 -14.18 -4.71 -1.17
CA GLN A 443 -13.99 -4.04 -2.45
C GLN A 443 -15.07 -4.47 -3.45
N PRO A 444 -15.52 -3.55 -4.32
CA PRO A 444 -16.44 -3.89 -5.40
C PRO A 444 -15.84 -4.94 -6.34
N ALA A 445 -16.69 -5.61 -7.12
CA ALA A 445 -16.23 -6.65 -8.02
C ALA A 445 -15.40 -6.15 -9.20
N VAL A 446 -15.75 -4.97 -9.68
CA VAL A 446 -15.14 -4.27 -10.80
C VAL A 446 -15.19 -2.78 -10.46
N LEU A 447 -14.18 -2.04 -10.86
CA LEU A 447 -14.21 -0.57 -10.80
C LEU A 447 -14.72 -0.03 -12.13
N GLU A 448 -15.74 0.83 -12.04
CA GLU A 448 -16.26 1.57 -13.19
C GLU A 448 -15.62 2.95 -13.23
N TYR A 449 -15.01 3.27 -14.38
CA TYR A 449 -14.36 4.55 -14.60
C TYR A 449 -15.25 5.47 -15.42
N THR A 450 -15.29 6.73 -15.01
CA THR A 450 -16.02 7.79 -15.69
C THR A 450 -15.05 8.68 -16.46
N HIS A 451 -15.45 9.05 -17.68
CA HIS A 451 -14.65 9.95 -18.50
C HIS A 451 -14.66 11.37 -17.93
N THR A 452 -13.48 11.99 -17.87
CA THR A 452 -13.31 13.38 -17.42
C THR A 452 -13.51 14.32 -18.59
N SER A 453 -14.47 15.24 -18.48
CA SER A 453 -14.83 16.16 -19.56
C SER A 453 -13.67 17.07 -19.99
N SER A 454 -13.18 16.88 -21.22
CA SER A 454 -12.08 17.69 -21.78
C SER A 454 -12.43 19.17 -21.89
N SER A 455 -13.70 19.51 -22.17
CA SER A 455 -14.16 20.91 -22.25
C SER A 455 -14.15 21.58 -20.87
N SER A 456 -14.58 20.87 -19.84
CA SER A 456 -14.54 21.36 -18.45
C SER A 456 -13.11 21.54 -17.97
N CYS A 457 -12.21 20.61 -18.31
CA CYS A 457 -10.77 20.72 -18.02
C CYS A 457 -10.13 21.92 -18.74
N GLN A 458 -10.48 22.17 -19.99
CA GLN A 458 -9.98 23.33 -20.72
C GLN A 458 -10.43 24.66 -20.07
N VAL A 459 -11.70 24.75 -19.66
CA VAL A 459 -12.21 25.93 -18.94
C VAL A 459 -11.49 26.12 -17.61
N LEU A 460 -11.27 25.04 -16.85
CA LEU A 460 -10.51 25.09 -15.60
C LEU A 460 -9.06 25.53 -15.84
N GLN A 461 -8.41 25.00 -16.86
CA GLN A 461 -7.05 25.35 -17.24
C GLN A 461 -6.93 26.84 -17.58
N ASP A 462 -7.84 27.37 -18.41
CA ASP A 462 -7.83 28.78 -18.80
C ASP A 462 -8.09 29.71 -17.60
N ASN A 463 -9.01 29.32 -16.72
CA ASN A 463 -9.29 30.04 -15.48
C ASN A 463 -8.11 30.02 -14.52
N LEU A 464 -7.46 28.87 -14.36
CA LEU A 464 -6.27 28.70 -13.51
C LEU A 464 -5.09 29.51 -14.06
N GLU A 465 -4.82 29.42 -15.36
CA GLU A 465 -3.75 30.20 -16.02
C GLU A 465 -3.97 31.71 -15.83
N LYS A 466 -5.22 32.18 -16.02
CA LYS A 466 -5.58 33.59 -15.77
C LYS A 466 -5.38 33.97 -14.30
N HIS A 467 -5.87 33.16 -13.37
CA HIS A 467 -5.75 33.41 -11.94
C HIS A 467 -4.28 33.50 -11.49
N LEU A 468 -3.44 32.57 -11.94
CA LEU A 468 -2.00 32.57 -11.62
C LEU A 468 -1.29 33.80 -12.20
N ARG A 469 -1.60 34.21 -13.44
CA ARG A 469 -1.05 35.45 -14.01
C ARG A 469 -1.43 36.68 -13.19
N ASP A 470 -2.70 36.80 -12.84
CA ASP A 470 -3.21 37.92 -12.03
C ASP A 470 -2.56 37.93 -10.64
N SER A 471 -2.39 36.77 -10.02
CA SER A 471 -1.70 36.62 -8.73
C SER A 471 -0.24 37.04 -8.82
N LEU A 472 0.51 36.62 -9.85
CA LEU A 472 1.90 37.04 -10.05
C LEU A 472 2.01 38.56 -10.26
N MET A 473 1.11 39.16 -11.03
CA MET A 473 1.04 40.61 -11.20
C MET A 473 0.78 41.33 -9.88
N LYS A 474 -0.14 40.82 -9.05
CA LYS A 474 -0.48 41.38 -7.73
C LYS A 474 0.70 41.32 -6.76
N TRP A 475 1.52 40.28 -6.82
CA TRP A 475 2.70 40.15 -5.96
C TRP A 475 3.79 41.16 -6.32
N ARG A 476 3.91 41.51 -7.61
CA ARG A 476 4.90 42.46 -8.14
C ARG A 476 4.44 43.91 -8.09
N LYS A 477 4.23 44.45 -6.88
CA LYS A 477 3.73 45.83 -6.69
C LYS A 477 4.65 46.92 -7.24
N ALA A 478 5.96 46.68 -7.28
CA ALA A 478 6.96 47.69 -7.64
C ALA A 478 7.28 47.79 -9.14
N SER A 479 6.85 46.83 -9.97
CA SER A 479 7.27 46.76 -11.37
C SER A 479 6.22 46.13 -12.27
N ARG A 480 6.06 46.70 -13.48
CA ARG A 480 5.17 46.14 -14.48
C ARG A 480 5.62 44.74 -14.86
N THR A 481 4.69 43.79 -14.84
CA THR A 481 4.95 42.43 -15.30
C THR A 481 4.80 42.38 -16.82
N VAL A 482 5.88 42.05 -17.53
CA VAL A 482 5.89 41.90 -18.99
C VAL A 482 5.82 40.42 -19.33
N TRP A 483 4.90 40.02 -20.22
CA TRP A 483 4.73 38.63 -20.61
C TRP A 483 5.37 38.33 -21.96
N ASN A 484 6.29 37.38 -22.01
CA ASN A 484 6.92 36.92 -23.24
C ASN A 484 6.02 35.87 -23.92
N ARG A 485 5.27 36.32 -24.95
CA ARG A 485 4.30 35.46 -25.66
C ARG A 485 4.94 34.29 -26.41
N TYR A 486 6.15 34.49 -26.96
CA TYR A 486 6.86 33.45 -27.69
C TYR A 486 7.29 32.31 -26.76
N CYS A 487 7.86 32.65 -25.60
CA CYS A 487 8.18 31.67 -24.57
C CYS A 487 6.92 30.95 -24.07
N ILE A 488 5.83 31.66 -23.78
CA ILE A 488 4.57 31.02 -23.35
C ILE A 488 4.08 29.98 -24.37
N ALA A 489 4.16 30.27 -25.67
CA ALA A 489 3.76 29.33 -26.71
C ALA A 489 4.59 28.04 -26.70
N ILE A 490 5.92 28.16 -26.51
CA ILE A 490 6.82 27.02 -26.40
C ILE A 490 6.53 26.22 -25.12
N LEU A 491 6.41 26.88 -23.96
CA LEU A 491 6.11 26.19 -22.69
C LEU A 491 4.82 25.39 -22.77
N ARG A 492 3.77 25.94 -23.41
CA ARG A 492 2.49 25.24 -23.59
C ARG A 492 2.62 23.97 -24.44
N LYS A 493 3.51 23.97 -25.44
CA LYS A 493 3.80 22.79 -26.27
C LYS A 493 4.52 21.69 -25.47
N LEU A 494 5.37 22.08 -24.52
CA LEU A 494 6.20 21.17 -23.74
C LEU A 494 5.45 20.45 -22.61
N LEU A 495 4.47 21.11 -21.98
CA LEU A 495 3.80 20.56 -20.80
C LEU A 495 3.11 19.19 -21.02
N PRO A 496 2.40 18.93 -22.14
CA PRO A 496 1.85 17.60 -22.39
C PRO A 496 2.92 16.51 -22.51
N ALA A 497 4.06 16.81 -23.14
CA ALA A 497 5.16 15.86 -23.27
C ALA A 497 5.79 15.52 -21.90
N LEU A 498 5.84 16.50 -20.98
CA LEU A 498 6.27 16.27 -19.60
C LEU A 498 5.33 15.34 -18.82
N GLU A 499 4.02 15.38 -19.09
CA GLU A 499 3.09 14.42 -18.48
C GLU A 499 3.33 13.01 -19.03
N TYR A 500 3.31 12.81 -20.35
CA TYR A 500 3.44 11.46 -20.94
C TYR A 500 4.73 10.75 -20.58
N SER A 501 5.81 11.50 -20.41
CA SER A 501 7.11 10.97 -20.03
C SER A 501 7.21 10.59 -18.55
N SER A 502 6.42 11.24 -17.68
CA SER A 502 6.28 10.83 -16.27
C SER A 502 5.66 9.44 -16.12
N TRP A 503 5.02 8.91 -17.18
CA TRP A 503 4.42 7.57 -17.17
C TRP A 503 5.43 6.47 -17.45
N LYS A 504 6.56 6.81 -18.07
CA LYS A 504 7.59 5.86 -18.53
C LYS A 504 8.93 6.02 -17.81
N MET A 505 9.03 6.97 -16.87
CA MET A 505 10.30 7.37 -16.24
C MET A 505 11.40 7.65 -17.30
N ASP A 506 11.06 8.38 -18.37
CA ASP A 506 11.95 8.57 -19.52
C ASP A 506 13.11 9.53 -19.22
N GLU A 507 14.34 8.99 -19.26
CA GLU A 507 15.58 9.75 -19.03
C GLU A 507 15.93 10.74 -20.16
N HIS A 508 15.36 10.60 -21.36
CA HIS A 508 15.69 11.44 -22.53
C HIS A 508 14.96 12.78 -22.56
N LEU A 509 13.98 12.98 -21.66
CA LEU A 509 13.16 14.19 -21.55
C LEU A 509 13.94 15.50 -21.63
N ASN A 510 15.08 15.55 -20.97
CA ASN A 510 15.88 16.75 -20.87
C ASN A 510 16.46 17.16 -22.23
N ILE A 511 16.78 16.20 -23.09
CA ILE A 511 17.35 16.45 -24.42
C ILE A 511 16.31 17.11 -25.33
N ASP A 512 15.12 16.50 -25.46
CA ASP A 512 14.05 17.01 -26.30
C ASP A 512 13.57 18.39 -25.83
N HIS A 513 13.48 18.56 -24.51
CA HIS A 513 13.14 19.83 -23.89
C HIS A 513 14.17 20.92 -24.21
N ILE A 514 15.48 20.63 -24.09
CA ILE A 514 16.54 21.58 -24.41
C ILE A 514 16.52 21.95 -25.90
N GLN A 515 16.28 20.99 -26.79
CA GLN A 515 16.20 21.23 -28.23
C GLN A 515 15.07 22.20 -28.57
N GLU A 516 13.87 21.98 -28.03
CA GLU A 516 12.71 22.85 -28.29
C GLU A 516 12.92 24.28 -27.74
N MET A 517 13.73 24.43 -26.68
CA MET A 517 14.06 25.72 -26.06
C MET A 517 15.35 26.37 -26.59
N GLN A 518 16.07 25.73 -27.52
CA GLN A 518 17.42 26.14 -27.92
C GLN A 518 17.49 27.60 -28.40
N HIS A 519 16.52 28.03 -29.21
CA HIS A 519 16.45 29.41 -29.72
C HIS A 519 16.27 30.45 -28.60
N LEU A 520 15.46 30.14 -27.58
CA LEU A 520 15.27 31.00 -26.42
C LEU A 520 16.49 31.03 -25.51
N LEU A 521 17.10 29.87 -25.26
CA LEU A 521 18.28 29.74 -24.42
C LEU A 521 19.50 30.46 -25.02
N GLY A 522 19.58 30.55 -26.35
CA GLY A 522 20.62 31.33 -27.04
C GLY A 522 20.42 32.85 -26.93
N SER A 523 19.17 33.33 -26.94
CA SER A 523 18.85 34.78 -26.97
C SER A 523 18.58 35.38 -25.58
N HIS A 524 18.18 34.57 -24.60
CA HIS A 524 17.79 35.00 -23.27
C HIS A 524 18.55 34.21 -22.19
N LYS A 525 18.77 34.83 -21.05
CA LYS A 525 19.07 34.14 -19.79
C LYS A 525 17.74 33.84 -19.12
N MET A 526 17.44 32.56 -18.92
CA MET A 526 16.15 32.10 -18.38
C MET A 526 16.33 31.44 -17.03
N PHE A 527 15.40 31.70 -16.11
CA PHE A 527 15.31 31.07 -14.80
C PHE A 527 13.89 30.60 -14.54
N GLY A 528 13.72 29.31 -14.27
CA GLY A 528 12.41 28.73 -13.98
C GLY A 528 12.39 27.23 -14.19
N PHE A 529 11.25 26.61 -13.92
CA PHE A 529 11.07 25.17 -14.01
C PHE A 529 9.58 24.80 -14.03
N PRO A 530 9.22 23.63 -14.56
CA PRO A 530 7.87 23.10 -14.46
C PRO A 530 7.61 22.54 -13.06
N LEU A 531 6.39 22.75 -12.58
CA LEU A 531 5.82 22.12 -11.39
C LEU A 531 4.75 21.12 -11.82
N ASN A 532 4.66 19.99 -11.14
CA ASN A 532 3.57 19.03 -11.26
C ASN A 532 2.96 18.73 -9.90
N MET A 533 1.62 18.69 -9.83
CA MET A 533 0.86 18.37 -8.61
C MET A 533 -0.54 17.87 -8.95
N SER A 534 -1.14 17.09 -8.04
CA SER A 534 -2.58 16.78 -8.06
C SER A 534 -3.41 18.04 -7.85
N TYR A 535 -4.51 18.21 -8.59
CA TYR A 535 -5.42 19.33 -8.35
C TYR A 535 -6.22 19.15 -7.06
N THR A 536 -6.15 20.12 -6.14
CA THR A 536 -7.02 20.19 -4.96
C THR A 536 -7.91 21.43 -5.02
N ASN A 537 -7.29 22.60 -5.13
CA ASN A 537 -7.95 23.89 -5.31
C ASN A 537 -7.01 24.91 -5.94
N MET A 538 -7.57 26.07 -6.32
CA MET A 538 -6.86 27.16 -6.98
C MET A 538 -5.76 27.77 -6.10
N GLU A 539 -6.04 27.87 -4.80
CA GLU A 539 -5.17 28.47 -3.79
C GLU A 539 -3.90 27.65 -3.59
N ALA A 540 -4.00 26.32 -3.51
CA ALA A 540 -2.87 25.41 -3.35
C ALA A 540 -1.90 25.51 -4.54
N VAL A 541 -2.42 25.55 -5.77
CA VAL A 541 -1.59 25.74 -6.97
C VAL A 541 -0.94 27.13 -6.97
N THR A 542 -1.67 28.15 -6.52
CA THR A 542 -1.16 29.51 -6.41
C THR A 542 -0.04 29.62 -5.37
N GLU A 543 -0.18 28.96 -4.22
CA GLU A 543 0.86 28.91 -3.19
C GLU A 543 2.09 28.16 -3.67
N ALA A 544 1.93 27.02 -4.35
CA ALA A 544 3.03 26.27 -4.96
C ALA A 544 3.79 27.14 -5.97
N MET A 545 3.08 27.88 -6.84
CA MET A 545 3.70 28.84 -7.75
C MET A 545 4.43 29.96 -6.98
N ARG A 546 3.84 30.49 -5.90
CA ARG A 546 4.46 31.54 -5.08
C ARG A 546 5.78 31.06 -4.48
N ALA A 547 5.81 29.83 -3.97
CA ALA A 547 6.97 29.23 -3.34
C ALA A 547 8.18 29.13 -4.28
N THR A 548 7.99 29.07 -5.60
CA THR A 548 9.10 29.08 -6.59
C THR A 548 9.96 30.34 -6.51
N GLY A 549 9.43 31.45 -5.99
CA GLY A 549 10.16 32.71 -5.89
C GLY A 549 10.48 33.39 -7.23
N VAL A 550 10.01 32.88 -8.37
CA VAL A 550 10.29 33.48 -9.71
C VAL A 550 9.85 34.95 -9.77
N HIS A 551 8.78 35.29 -9.05
CA HIS A 551 8.25 36.65 -8.96
C HIS A 551 9.17 37.66 -8.25
N TYR A 552 10.20 37.22 -7.51
CA TYR A 552 11.18 38.09 -6.86
C TYR A 552 12.20 38.73 -7.82
N ASN A 553 12.22 38.35 -9.10
CA ASN A 553 13.18 38.93 -10.06
C ASN A 553 12.83 40.39 -10.39
N GLU A 554 13.53 41.36 -9.80
CA GLU A 554 13.29 42.79 -9.97
C GLU A 554 14.10 43.45 -11.09
N ASN A 555 14.77 42.66 -11.95
CA ASN A 555 15.54 43.25 -13.06
C ASN A 555 14.62 44.10 -13.98
N PRO A 556 15.00 45.36 -14.33
CA PRO A 556 14.15 46.24 -15.15
C PRO A 556 13.79 45.67 -16.54
N GLY A 557 14.65 44.81 -17.09
CA GLY A 557 14.45 44.17 -18.39
C GLY A 557 13.87 42.75 -18.31
N VAL A 558 13.36 42.34 -17.14
CA VAL A 558 12.80 40.98 -16.97
C VAL A 558 11.46 40.84 -17.69
N GLU A 559 11.32 39.74 -18.40
CA GLU A 559 10.06 39.25 -18.95
C GLU A 559 9.68 37.93 -18.25
N PHE A 560 8.39 37.65 -18.14
CA PHE A 560 7.86 36.43 -17.53
C PHE A 560 7.15 35.57 -18.56
N ALA A 561 7.19 34.26 -18.34
CA ALA A 561 6.40 33.29 -19.06
C ALA A 561 5.70 32.37 -18.06
N LEU A 562 4.40 32.17 -18.27
CA LEU A 562 3.59 31.24 -17.51
C LEU A 562 2.65 30.50 -18.44
N ALA A 563 2.69 29.17 -18.37
CA ALA A 563 1.79 28.26 -19.07
C ALA A 563 1.26 27.22 -18.08
N VAL A 564 0.00 26.83 -18.26
CA VAL A 564 -0.65 25.77 -17.48
C VAL A 564 -1.15 24.69 -18.41
N TYR A 565 -1.03 23.43 -17.98
CA TYR A 565 -1.63 22.28 -18.63
C TYR A 565 -2.31 21.42 -17.57
N ILE A 566 -3.55 21.01 -17.82
CA ILE A 566 -4.27 20.05 -16.98
C ILE A 566 -4.47 18.78 -17.78
N HIS A 567 -3.86 17.69 -17.33
CA HIS A 567 -4.11 16.37 -17.91
C HIS A 567 -5.32 15.71 -17.21
N PRO A 568 -6.38 15.36 -17.96
CA PRO A 568 -7.56 14.72 -17.40
C PRO A 568 -7.39 13.19 -17.35
N PHE A 569 -7.18 12.65 -16.15
CA PHE A 569 -7.32 11.20 -15.93
C PHE A 569 -8.78 10.81 -15.68
N PRO A 570 -9.17 9.54 -15.81
CA PRO A 570 -10.52 9.09 -15.46
C PRO A 570 -10.93 9.41 -14.02
N ASN A 571 -12.23 9.56 -13.79
CA ASN A 571 -12.88 9.94 -12.51
C ASN A 571 -12.58 11.36 -12.03
N ASN A 572 -12.31 12.32 -12.93
CA ASN A 572 -11.94 13.70 -12.58
C ASN A 572 -10.66 13.79 -11.72
N VAL A 573 -9.77 12.80 -11.80
CA VAL A 573 -8.40 12.91 -11.29
C VAL A 573 -7.62 13.82 -12.24
N LEU A 574 -7.00 14.88 -11.72
CA LEU A 574 -6.38 15.91 -12.56
C LEU A 574 -4.90 16.11 -12.18
N SER A 575 -4.02 15.94 -13.16
CA SER A 575 -2.61 16.32 -13.05
C SER A 575 -2.43 17.75 -13.56
N VAL A 576 -2.00 18.66 -12.68
CA VAL A 576 -1.75 20.05 -13.02
C VAL A 576 -0.27 20.29 -13.21
N TRP A 577 0.07 20.79 -14.40
CA TRP A 577 1.38 21.31 -14.71
C TRP A 577 1.37 22.83 -14.78
N VAL A 578 2.30 23.45 -14.06
CA VAL A 578 2.54 24.90 -14.14
C VAL A 578 3.99 25.12 -14.52
N TYR A 579 4.23 25.72 -15.68
CA TYR A 579 5.56 26.18 -16.07
C TYR A 579 5.66 27.68 -15.84
N VAL A 580 6.50 28.09 -14.89
CA VAL A 580 6.80 29.49 -14.62
C VAL A 580 8.28 29.80 -14.87
N ALA A 581 8.56 30.86 -15.60
CA ALA A 581 9.92 31.31 -15.89
C ALA A 581 10.04 32.84 -15.94
N SER A 582 11.23 33.32 -15.59
CA SER A 582 11.70 34.69 -15.82
C SER A 582 12.83 34.68 -16.85
N LEU A 583 12.85 35.67 -17.73
CA LEU A 583 13.76 35.78 -18.86
C LEU A 583 14.36 37.17 -18.90
N ILE A 584 15.65 37.27 -19.22
CA ILE A 584 16.34 38.54 -19.47
C ILE A 584 17.10 38.39 -20.79
N LYS A 585 16.95 39.33 -21.72
CA LYS A 585 17.70 39.32 -22.98
C LYS A 585 19.20 39.32 -22.72
N ARG A 586 19.95 38.44 -23.40
CA ARG A 586 21.41 38.48 -23.40
C ARG A 586 21.84 39.72 -24.18
N ARG A 587 22.82 40.45 -23.65
CA ARG A 587 23.41 41.62 -24.31
C ARG A 587 24.37 41.19 -25.40
#